data_AF-A0A1B3CMU0-F1
#
_entry.id   AF-A0A1B3CMU0-F1
#
_cell.length_a   1.000
_cell.length_b   1.000
_cell.length_c   1.000
_cell.angle_alpha   90.00
_cell.angle_beta   90.00
_cell.angle_gamma   90.00
#
_symmetry.space_group_name_H-M   'P 1'
#
loop_
_entity.id
_entity.type
_entity.pdbx_description
1 polymer ?
#
loop_
_entity_poly.entity_id
_entity_poly.type
_entity_poly.pdbx_seq_one_letter_code
_entity_poly.pdbx_strand_id
1 'polypeptide(L)'
;MEKYTPHYDLAVIKADVRRLKEKAFTSTAKSTGRKLGFEIHEMQEVVFQLQTRMLYKSMTTYADHKVWQDVYHISSHGMEIYIKVTYRSGGNPPVISFKECNS
;
A
#
# COMPACT_ATOMS: atom_id res chain seq x y z
N MET A 1 0.80 16.27 -8.98
CA MET A 1 1.34 15.69 -10.23
C MET A 1 1.15 14.17 -10.18
N GLU A 2 1.10 13.50 -11.33
CA GLU A 2 0.95 12.02 -11.44
C GLU A 2 2.02 11.46 -12.38
N LYS A 3 2.52 10.25 -12.10
CA LYS A 3 3.43 9.46 -12.95
C LYS A 3 3.12 7.96 -12.89
N TYR A 4 3.60 7.20 -13.88
CA TYR A 4 3.43 5.74 -13.98
C TYR A 4 4.72 4.96 -13.64
N THR A 5 5.57 5.55 -12.80
CA THR A 5 6.77 4.91 -12.27
C THR A 5 6.70 5.05 -10.75
N PRO A 6 6.94 3.97 -9.98
CA PRO A 6 6.79 4.04 -8.53
C PRO A 6 7.75 5.08 -7.97
N HIS A 7 7.34 5.76 -6.91
CA HIS A 7 8.21 6.67 -6.19
C HIS A 7 9.07 5.91 -5.18
N TYR A 8 8.52 4.88 -4.55
CA TYR A 8 9.22 4.07 -3.58
C TYR A 8 9.71 2.76 -4.20
N ASP A 9 10.89 2.32 -3.80
CA ASP A 9 11.39 1.00 -4.17
C ASP A 9 10.53 -0.10 -3.53
N LEU A 10 9.91 -0.93 -4.36
CA LEU A 10 9.05 -2.01 -3.92
C LEU A 10 9.80 -3.04 -3.05
N ALA A 11 11.10 -3.25 -3.27
CA ALA A 11 11.90 -4.12 -2.43
C ALA A 11 12.03 -3.56 -1.00
N VAL A 12 12.20 -2.25 -0.88
CA VAL A 12 12.25 -1.54 0.42
C VAL A 12 10.90 -1.62 1.13
N ILE A 13 9.79 -1.39 0.41
CA ILE A 13 8.43 -1.52 0.96
C ILE A 13 8.22 -2.91 1.58
N LYS A 14 8.59 -3.97 0.85
CA LYS A 14 8.46 -5.36 1.33
C LYS A 14 9.38 -5.64 2.52
N ALA A 15 10.61 -5.12 2.51
CA ALA A 15 11.53 -5.26 3.64
C ALA A 15 10.98 -4.59 4.91
N ASP A 16 10.39 -3.39 4.79
CA ASP A 16 9.78 -2.69 5.90
C ASP A 16 8.55 -3.42 6.46
N VAL A 17 7.68 -3.92 5.59
CA VAL A 17 6.51 -4.72 6.03
C VAL A 17 6.95 -5.97 6.79
N ARG A 18 7.98 -6.67 6.29
CA ARG A 18 8.55 -7.83 6.99
C ARG A 18 9.12 -7.47 8.37
N ARG A 19 9.85 -6.35 8.45
CA ARG A 19 10.49 -5.89 9.70
C ARG A 19 9.46 -5.43 10.74
N LEU A 20 8.45 -4.69 10.31
CA LEU A 20 7.49 -4.01 11.19
C LEU A 20 6.25 -4.86 11.49
N LYS A 21 5.97 -5.88 10.67
CA LYS A 21 4.78 -6.73 10.77
C LYS A 21 3.53 -5.86 10.81
N GLU A 22 2.68 -6.06 11.82
CA GLU A 22 1.45 -5.29 12.01
C GLU A 22 1.67 -3.77 12.13
N LYS A 23 2.87 -3.31 12.53
CA LYS A 23 3.16 -1.87 12.71
C LYS A 23 3.35 -1.14 11.38
N ALA A 24 3.45 -1.88 10.26
CA ALA A 24 3.40 -1.31 8.92
C ALA A 24 1.99 -0.86 8.51
N PHE A 25 0.95 -1.22 9.26
CA PHE A 25 -0.44 -0.90 8.94
C PHE A 25 -0.99 0.10 9.95
N THR A 26 -1.60 1.18 9.47
CA THR A 26 -2.32 2.11 10.35
C THR A 26 -3.57 1.44 10.93
N SER A 27 -4.10 1.96 12.03
CA SER A 27 -5.35 1.44 12.62
C SER A 27 -6.51 1.41 11.61
N THR A 28 -6.61 2.42 10.75
CA THR A 28 -7.58 2.46 9.65
C THR A 28 -7.33 1.36 8.63
N ALA A 29 -6.07 1.12 8.23
CA ALA A 29 -5.71 0.05 7.31
C ALA A 29 -6.07 -1.34 7.85
N LYS A 30 -5.77 -1.60 9.13
CA LYS A 30 -6.14 -2.83 9.83
C LYS A 30 -7.66 -3.00 9.91
N SER A 31 -8.38 -1.92 10.16
CA SER A 31 -9.85 -1.93 10.16
C SER A 31 -10.42 -2.26 8.78
N THR A 32 -9.91 -1.64 7.72
CA THR A 32 -10.33 -1.94 6.36
C THR A 32 -9.97 -3.37 5.96
N GLY A 33 -8.74 -3.84 6.22
CA GLY A 33 -8.34 -5.22 5.95
C GLY A 33 -9.30 -6.23 6.60
N ARG A 34 -9.64 -6.02 7.88
CA ARG A 34 -10.63 -6.86 8.57
C ARG A 34 -12.02 -6.82 7.95
N LYS A 35 -12.48 -5.67 7.44
CA LYS A 35 -13.75 -5.57 6.71
C LYS A 35 -13.75 -6.36 5.39
N LEU A 36 -12.58 -6.51 4.78
CA LEU A 36 -12.37 -7.35 3.59
C LEU A 36 -12.16 -8.83 3.94
N GLY A 37 -12.28 -9.21 5.22
CA GLY A 37 -12.04 -10.57 5.67
C GLY A 37 -10.56 -10.94 5.84
N PHE A 38 -9.64 -9.97 5.81
CA PHE A 38 -8.21 -10.23 6.00
C PHE A 38 -7.78 -10.14 7.46
N GLU A 39 -7.05 -11.17 7.87
CA GLU A 39 -6.12 -11.15 8.99
C GLU A 39 -4.83 -10.40 8.64
N ILE A 40 -4.09 -9.99 9.68
CA ILE A 40 -2.86 -9.20 9.50
C ILE A 40 -1.78 -9.94 8.70
N HIS A 41 -1.73 -11.26 8.77
CA HIS A 41 -0.76 -12.05 7.98
C HIS A 41 -1.14 -12.06 6.50
N GLU A 42 -2.43 -12.20 6.17
CA GLU A 42 -2.93 -12.13 4.79
C GLU A 42 -2.69 -10.73 4.19
N MET A 43 -2.88 -9.67 4.98
CA MET A 43 -2.53 -8.32 4.55
C MET A 43 -1.04 -8.18 4.18
N GLN A 44 -0.13 -8.87 4.89
CA GLN A 44 1.30 -8.88 4.56
C GLN A 44 1.57 -9.69 3.30
N GLU A 45 0.91 -10.84 3.13
CA GLU A 45 1.04 -11.69 1.95
C GLU A 45 0.64 -10.96 0.67
N VAL A 46 -0.48 -10.22 0.69
CA VAL A 46 -0.91 -9.41 -0.47
C VAL A 46 0.18 -8.37 -0.83
N VAL A 47 0.80 -7.72 0.16
CA VAL A 47 1.90 -6.77 -0.10
C VAL A 47 3.14 -7.48 -0.67
N PHE A 48 3.43 -8.70 -0.22
CA PHE A 48 4.55 -9.49 -0.75
C PHE A 48 4.31 -9.99 -2.18
N GLN A 49 3.07 -10.13 -2.61
CA GLN A 49 2.71 -10.48 -3.98
C GLN A 49 2.84 -9.31 -4.97
N LEU A 50 2.87 -8.06 -4.48
CA LEU A 50 2.99 -6.88 -5.35
C LEU A 50 4.20 -6.98 -6.30
N GLN A 51 4.00 -6.49 -7.52
CA GLN A 51 5.05 -6.38 -8.53
C GLN A 51 5.03 -4.96 -9.11
N THR A 52 6.16 -4.46 -9.60
CA THR A 52 6.27 -3.09 -10.10
C THR A 52 5.26 -2.78 -11.21
N ARG A 53 4.95 -3.78 -12.07
CA ARG A 53 3.93 -3.65 -13.13
C ARG A 53 2.49 -3.48 -12.62
N MET A 54 2.25 -3.77 -11.34
CA MET A 54 0.94 -3.59 -10.69
C MET A 54 0.76 -2.15 -10.20
N LEU A 55 1.73 -1.25 -10.41
CA LEU A 55 1.53 0.16 -10.13
C LEU A 55 0.39 0.68 -11.01
N TYR A 56 -0.69 1.12 -10.36
CA TYR A 56 -1.77 1.83 -11.01
C TYR A 56 -1.36 3.27 -11.30
N LYS A 57 -0.81 3.97 -10.30
CA LYS A 57 -0.23 5.31 -10.44
C LYS A 57 0.60 5.72 -9.23
N SER A 58 1.45 6.72 -9.41
CA SER A 58 2.12 7.43 -8.33
C SER A 58 1.77 8.91 -8.39
N MET A 59 1.25 9.47 -7.29
CA MET A 59 0.78 10.87 -7.28
C MET A 59 1.15 11.61 -6.00
N THR A 60 1.33 12.92 -6.11
CA THR A 60 1.52 13.81 -4.95
C THR A 60 0.18 14.39 -4.48
N THR A 61 0.15 14.93 -3.26
CA THR A 61 -0.97 15.76 -2.82
C THR A 61 -0.77 17.22 -3.22
N TYR A 62 -1.85 18.00 -3.31
CA TYR A 62 -1.76 19.45 -3.51
C TYR A 62 -1.19 20.15 -2.26
N ALA A 63 -1.50 19.63 -1.07
CA ALA A 63 -1.06 20.19 0.21
C ALA A 63 0.45 20.04 0.42
N ASP A 64 1.04 18.94 -0.05
CA ASP A 64 2.49 18.70 -0.02
C ASP A 64 2.93 17.91 -1.26
N HIS A 65 3.72 18.57 -2.11
CA HIS A 65 4.28 18.01 -3.33
C HIS A 65 5.50 17.11 -3.07
N LYS A 66 6.02 17.07 -1.84
CA LYS A 66 7.10 16.16 -1.43
C LYS A 66 6.57 14.79 -1.01
N VAL A 67 5.29 14.69 -0.65
CA VAL A 67 4.66 13.43 -0.26
C VAL A 67 4.08 12.74 -1.48
N TRP A 68 4.66 11.59 -1.82
CA TRP A 68 4.20 10.73 -2.91
C TRP A 68 3.38 9.56 -2.40
N GLN A 69 2.37 9.19 -3.17
CA GLN A 69 1.49 8.07 -2.92
C GLN A 69 1.60 7.11 -4.10
N ASP A 70 2.21 5.95 -3.88
CA ASP A 70 2.20 4.87 -4.86
C ASP A 70 0.93 4.05 -4.66
N VAL A 71 0.13 3.88 -5.71
CA VAL A 71 -1.10 3.09 -5.69
C VAL A 71 -0.86 1.88 -6.57
N TYR A 72 -0.91 0.70 -5.99
CA TYR A 72 -0.86 -0.58 -6.68
C TYR A 72 -2.27 -1.18 -6.79
N HIS A 73 -2.49 -1.97 -7.83
CA HIS A 73 -3.73 -2.72 -8.06
C HIS A 73 -3.42 -4.21 -8.22
N ILE A 74 -4.01 -5.05 -7.38
CA ILE A 74 -3.78 -6.49 -7.37
C ILE A 74 -5.10 -7.23 -7.18
N SER A 75 -5.27 -8.31 -7.95
CA SER A 75 -6.33 -9.29 -7.74
C SER A 75 -5.83 -10.35 -6.75
N SER A 76 -6.48 -10.47 -5.60
CA SER A 76 -6.13 -11.46 -4.56
C SER A 76 -7.38 -11.86 -3.78
N HIS A 77 -7.46 -13.13 -3.37
CA HIS A 77 -8.61 -13.66 -2.61
C HIS A 77 -9.97 -13.41 -3.30
N GLY A 78 -9.99 -13.44 -4.65
CA GLY A 78 -11.20 -13.18 -5.43
C GLY A 78 -11.67 -11.73 -5.44
N MET A 79 -10.85 -10.78 -4.98
CA MET A 79 -11.16 -9.35 -4.91
C MET A 79 -10.12 -8.51 -5.64
N GLU A 80 -10.56 -7.41 -6.23
CA GLU A 80 -9.68 -6.35 -6.74
C GLU A 80 -9.35 -5.37 -5.62
N ILE A 81 -8.05 -5.25 -5.33
CA ILE A 81 -7.54 -4.52 -4.18
C ILE A 81 -6.62 -3.40 -4.65
N TYR A 82 -6.94 -2.17 -4.24
CA TYR A 82 -5.98 -1.07 -4.33
C TYR A 82 -5.15 -0.98 -3.06
N ILE A 83 -3.83 -1.03 -3.20
CA ILE A 83 -2.86 -0.80 -2.13
C ILE A 83 -2.21 0.56 -2.33
N LYS A 84 -2.52 1.51 -1.45
CA LYS A 84 -1.81 2.78 -1.39
C LYS A 84 -0.62 2.68 -0.45
N VAL A 85 0.55 3.15 -0.87
CA VAL A 85 1.79 3.23 -0.07
C VAL A 85 2.26 4.69 0.00
N THR A 86 2.61 5.14 1.20
CA THR A 86 3.11 6.50 1.43
C THR A 86 4.11 6.48 2.58
N TYR A 87 5.27 7.10 2.41
CA TYR A 87 6.20 7.38 3.50
C TYR A 87 5.96 8.81 4.00
N ARG A 88 5.86 8.99 5.32
CA ARG A 88 5.90 10.33 5.91
C ARG A 88 7.35 10.76 6.08
N SER A 89 7.59 12.07 6.01
CA SER A 89 8.89 12.68 6.30
C SER A 89 9.50 12.08 7.57
N GLY A 90 10.78 11.70 7.52
CA GLY A 90 11.50 11.07 8.64
C GLY A 90 11.62 9.54 8.60
N GLY A 91 11.39 8.88 7.46
CA GLY A 91 11.61 7.42 7.33
C GLY A 91 10.56 6.57 8.04
N ASN A 92 9.37 7.15 8.25
CA ASN A 92 8.26 6.46 8.90
C ASN A 92 7.76 5.29 8.03
N PRO A 93 7.21 4.23 8.65
CA PRO A 93 6.67 3.08 7.94
C PRO A 93 5.70 3.44 6.80
N PRO A 94 5.63 2.62 5.74
CA PRO A 94 4.66 2.83 4.68
C PRO A 94 3.25 2.78 5.24
N VAL A 95 2.42 3.79 4.94
CA VAL A 95 0.99 3.71 5.21
C VAL A 95 0.33 2.90 4.10
N ILE A 96 -0.08 1.68 4.41
CA ILE A 96 -0.79 0.78 3.50
C ILE A 96 -2.30 0.98 3.66
N SER A 97 -3.08 1.00 2.58
CA SER A 97 -4.55 1.10 2.65
C SER A 97 -5.18 0.26 1.56
N PHE A 98 -6.26 -0.45 1.91
CA PHE A 98 -7.05 -1.30 1.02
C PHE A 98 -8.31 -0.53 0.59
N LYS A 99 -8.76 -0.70 -0.65
CA LYS A 99 -10.05 -0.20 -1.14
C LYS A 99 -10.66 -1.27 -2.04
N GLU A 100 -11.93 -1.60 -1.83
CA GLU A 100 -12.70 -2.40 -2.79
C GLU A 100 -12.88 -1.63 -4.09
N CYS A 101 -12.76 -2.33 -5.23
CA CYS A 101 -13.53 -1.95 -6.40
C CYS A 101 -15.02 -2.14 -6.05
N ASN A 102 -15.78 -1.05 -5.98
CA ASN A 102 -17.24 -1.10 -5.84
C ASN A 102 -17.83 -2.22 -6.71
N SER A 103 -18.64 -3.09 -6.10
CA SER A 103 -19.76 -3.74 -6.80
C SER A 103 -20.86 -2.72 -7.06
#